data_AF-A0A520HW40-F1
#
_entry.id   AF-A0A520HW40-F1
#
_cell.length_a   1.000
_cell.length_b   1.000
_cell.length_c   1.000
_cell.angle_alpha   90.00
_cell.angle_beta   90.00
_cell.angle_gamma   90.00
#
_symmetry.space_group_name_H-M   'P 1'
#
loop_
_entity.id
_entity.type
_entity.pdbx_description
1 polymer ?
#
loop_
_entity_poly.entity_id
_entity_poly.type
_entity_poly.pdbx_seq_one_letter_code
_entity_poly.pdbx_strand_id
1 'polypeptide(L)'
;MRRLLLVSALLSSAALAQVPAGNSAPQPVPFVDTIPAAQDKPYPGVIRLDVDATDTERGIFLVKETIPVAKTGDVALLFPKWLPGNHAPRGEIEKLAGLVVRANGRVLPWTRDPVDAHAFHVDVPAGAKALD
;
A
#
# COMPACT_ATOMS: atom_id res chain seq x y z
N MET A 1 44.44 -7.28 -72.81
CA MET A 1 43.11 -7.95 -72.71
C MET A 1 42.87 -8.37 -71.26
N ARG A 2 41.59 -8.41 -70.85
CA ARG A 2 41.04 -8.88 -69.55
C ARG A 2 40.90 -7.87 -68.39
N ARG A 3 39.77 -7.17 -68.49
CA ARG A 3 38.72 -6.86 -67.49
C ARG A 3 38.66 -7.70 -66.18
N LEU A 4 37.95 -7.07 -65.21
CA LEU A 4 37.13 -7.61 -64.10
C LEU A 4 37.90 -7.87 -62.77
N LEU A 5 37.47 -7.50 -61.55
CA LEU A 5 36.16 -7.17 -60.94
C LEU A 5 36.35 -6.30 -59.68
N LEU A 6 35.38 -5.42 -59.39
CA LEU A 6 35.07 -4.94 -58.03
C LEU A 6 34.54 -6.10 -57.19
N VAL A 7 34.91 -6.18 -55.90
CA VAL A 7 34.05 -6.76 -54.85
C VAL A 7 34.13 -5.91 -53.59
N SER A 8 32.94 -5.47 -53.18
CA SER A 8 32.61 -4.54 -52.10
C SER A 8 32.98 -5.07 -50.71
N ALA A 9 33.62 -4.23 -49.90
CA ALA A 9 33.76 -4.45 -48.47
C ALA A 9 32.58 -3.80 -47.72
N LEU A 10 31.48 -4.53 -47.55
CA LEU A 10 30.41 -4.19 -46.61
C LEU A 10 30.79 -4.77 -45.24
N LEU A 11 31.50 -3.98 -44.44
CA LEU A 11 31.77 -4.31 -43.03
C LEU A 11 30.51 -4.02 -42.21
N SER A 12 29.80 -5.08 -41.84
CA SER A 12 28.60 -5.10 -41.01
C SER A 12 28.79 -4.37 -39.68
N SER A 13 28.09 -3.24 -39.49
CA SER A 13 28.13 -2.42 -38.27
C SER A 13 27.18 -2.91 -37.16
N ALA A 14 27.05 -4.22 -36.96
CA ALA A 14 26.13 -4.79 -35.97
C ALA A 14 26.63 -4.68 -34.51
N ALA A 15 27.92 -4.38 -34.30
CA ALA A 15 28.54 -4.39 -32.97
C ALA A 15 28.21 -3.16 -32.09
N LEU A 16 27.74 -2.05 -32.68
CA LEU A 16 27.48 -0.81 -31.92
C LEU A 16 26.09 -0.73 -31.30
N ALA A 17 25.23 -1.74 -31.50
CA ALA A 17 23.87 -1.79 -30.98
C ALA A 17 23.69 -2.71 -29.75
N GLN A 18 24.78 -3.27 -29.19
CA GLN A 18 24.69 -4.11 -28.01
C GLN A 18 24.47 -3.25 -26.76
N VAL A 19 23.25 -3.27 -26.22
CA VAL A 19 22.95 -2.71 -24.89
C VAL A 19 23.81 -3.46 -23.86
N PRO A 20 24.56 -2.76 -22.98
CA PRO A 20 25.34 -3.40 -21.93
C PRO A 20 24.49 -4.37 -21.10
N ALA A 21 25.02 -5.56 -20.83
CA ALA A 21 24.36 -6.52 -19.97
C ALA A 21 24.14 -5.89 -18.58
N GLY A 22 22.88 -5.81 -18.14
CA GLY A 22 22.52 -5.26 -16.82
C GLY A 22 21.57 -4.06 -16.85
N ASN A 23 21.34 -3.41 -17.99
CA ASN A 23 20.36 -2.30 -18.09
C ASN A 23 18.90 -2.70 -17.83
N SER A 24 18.61 -4.01 -17.82
CA SER A 24 17.29 -4.57 -17.47
C SER A 24 17.30 -5.38 -16.17
N ALA A 25 18.42 -5.41 -15.43
CA ALA A 25 18.47 -6.08 -14.15
C ALA A 25 17.68 -5.25 -13.11
N PRO A 26 16.76 -5.85 -12.33
CA PRO A 26 16.08 -5.13 -11.27
C PRO A 26 17.12 -4.63 -10.25
N GLN A 27 17.16 -3.32 -10.05
CA GLN A 27 17.97 -2.74 -8.99
C GLN A 27 17.13 -2.69 -7.71
N PRO A 28 17.63 -3.23 -6.58
CA PRO A 28 16.94 -3.10 -5.31
C PRO A 28 16.89 -1.63 -4.91
N VAL A 29 15.71 -1.04 -4.94
CA VAL A 29 15.44 0.24 -4.29
C VAL A 29 15.28 -0.01 -2.79
N PRO A 30 15.86 0.82 -1.91
CA PRO A 30 15.58 0.76 -0.48
C PRO A 30 14.08 0.88 -0.24
N PHE A 31 13.54 0.06 0.67
CA PHE A 31 12.18 0.30 1.14
C PHE A 31 12.15 1.60 1.95
N VAL A 32 11.07 2.35 1.81
CA VAL A 32 10.82 3.56 2.60
C VAL A 32 9.72 3.21 3.60
N ASP A 33 10.00 3.37 4.89
CA ASP A 33 8.98 3.26 5.91
C ASP A 33 8.13 4.53 5.90
N THR A 34 6.88 4.39 5.48
CA THR A 34 5.90 5.47 5.34
C THR A 34 5.08 5.68 6.60
N ILE A 35 5.21 4.81 7.60
CA ILE A 35 4.40 4.85 8.82
C ILE A 35 5.16 5.61 9.91
N PRO A 36 4.60 6.70 10.47
CA PRO A 36 5.24 7.40 11.57
C PRO A 36 5.44 6.50 12.79
N ALA A 37 6.57 6.64 13.47
CA ALA A 37 6.84 5.92 14.71
C ALA A 37 5.74 6.19 15.74
N ALA A 38 5.30 5.11 16.41
CA ALA A 38 4.31 5.19 17.48
C ALA A 38 4.79 6.13 18.59
N GLN A 39 3.88 6.93 19.11
CA GLN A 39 4.14 7.85 20.22
C GLN A 39 3.32 7.41 21.41
N ASP A 40 3.95 7.40 22.59
CA ASP A 40 3.26 7.16 23.87
C ASP A 40 2.50 8.42 24.29
N LYS A 41 1.42 8.71 23.56
CA LYS A 41 0.50 9.81 23.82
C LYS A 41 -0.92 9.29 23.58
N PRO A 42 -1.89 9.64 24.43
CA PRO A 42 -3.28 9.28 24.20
C PRO A 42 -3.75 9.74 22.82
N TYR A 43 -4.42 8.85 22.10
CA TYR A 43 -5.10 9.24 20.87
C TYR A 43 -6.24 10.22 21.20
N PRO A 44 -6.42 11.30 20.43
CA PRO A 44 -7.43 12.29 20.74
C PRO A 44 -8.84 11.78 20.45
N GLY A 45 -9.71 11.89 21.45
CA GLY A 45 -11.12 11.49 21.32
C GLY A 45 -11.36 10.01 21.62
N VAL A 46 -12.55 9.53 21.25
CA VAL A 46 -12.99 8.16 21.47
C VAL A 46 -13.25 7.52 20.12
N ILE A 47 -12.58 6.40 19.85
CA ILE A 47 -12.93 5.53 18.73
C ILE A 47 -14.20 4.77 19.11
N ARG A 48 -15.25 4.89 18.30
CA ARG A 48 -16.52 4.20 18.51
C ARG A 48 -16.61 3.00 17.59
N LEU A 49 -16.92 1.84 18.16
CA LEU A 49 -17.08 0.60 17.40
C LEU A 49 -18.52 0.11 17.49
N ASP A 50 -19.07 -0.28 16.35
CA ASP A 50 -20.39 -0.90 16.20
C ASP A 50 -20.18 -2.24 15.50
N VAL A 51 -20.59 -3.34 16.12
CA VAL A 51 -20.33 -4.69 15.63
C VAL A 51 -21.65 -5.44 15.54
N ASP A 52 -22.05 -5.76 14.33
CA ASP A 52 -23.12 -6.71 14.06
C ASP A 52 -22.52 -8.10 13.82
N ALA A 53 -22.83 -9.01 14.74
CA ALA A 53 -22.38 -10.40 14.72
C ALA A 53 -23.53 -11.39 14.46
N THR A 54 -24.63 -10.94 13.84
CA THR A 54 -25.83 -11.77 13.63
C THR A 54 -25.73 -12.75 12.46
N ASP A 55 -24.75 -12.58 11.56
CA ASP A 55 -24.54 -13.46 10.41
C ASP A 55 -23.74 -14.73 10.78
N THR A 56 -24.35 -15.55 11.62
CA THR A 56 -23.70 -16.74 12.21
C THR A 56 -23.54 -17.90 11.22
N GLU A 57 -24.37 -17.98 10.17
CA GLU A 57 -24.28 -19.04 9.17
C GLU A 57 -23.00 -18.91 8.32
N ARG A 58 -22.60 -17.67 8.00
CA ARG A 58 -21.38 -17.39 7.24
C ARG A 58 -20.20 -17.03 8.12
N GLY A 59 -20.44 -16.66 9.38
CA GLY A 59 -19.40 -16.25 10.33
C GLY A 59 -18.80 -14.88 9.99
N ILE A 60 -19.63 -13.95 9.53
CA ILE A 60 -19.20 -12.60 9.14
C ILE A 60 -19.60 -11.60 10.21
N PHE A 61 -18.67 -10.73 10.59
CA PHE A 61 -18.97 -9.56 11.40
C PHE A 61 -19.00 -8.33 10.50
N LEU A 62 -20.11 -7.58 10.57
CA LEU A 62 -20.17 -6.26 9.96
C LEU A 62 -19.75 -5.24 11.02
N VAL A 63 -18.65 -4.54 10.75
CA VAL A 63 -18.06 -3.59 11.68
C VAL A 63 -18.17 -2.19 11.10
N LYS A 64 -18.66 -1.24 11.90
CA LYS A 64 -18.55 0.19 11.64
C LYS A 64 -17.73 0.84 12.74
N GLU A 65 -16.68 1.55 12.34
CA GLU A 65 -15.78 2.25 13.25
C GLU A 65 -15.83 3.75 12.95
N THR A 66 -15.99 4.57 13.98
CA THR A 66 -15.87 6.03 13.87
C THR A 66 -14.59 6.46 14.58
N ILE A 67 -13.61 6.95 13.84
CA ILE A 67 -12.28 7.34 14.33
C ILE A 67 -12.15 8.87 14.31
N PRO A 68 -12.06 9.55 15.46
CA PRO A 68 -11.82 11.00 15.49
C PRO A 68 -10.47 11.35 14.84
N VAL A 69 -10.44 12.33 13.94
CA VAL A 69 -9.18 12.75 13.29
C VAL A 69 -8.73 14.11 13.79
N ALA A 70 -7.47 14.19 14.19
CA ALA A 70 -6.89 15.42 14.73
C ALA A 70 -6.31 16.34 13.65
N LYS A 71 -6.00 15.79 12.47
CA LYS A 71 -5.26 16.48 11.40
C LYS A 71 -5.86 16.13 10.05
N THR A 72 -5.69 17.03 9.11
CA THR A 72 -5.95 16.83 7.68
C THR A 72 -4.71 16.23 7.01
N GLY A 73 -4.89 15.55 5.88
CA GLY A 73 -3.81 14.92 5.11
C GLY A 73 -3.72 13.42 5.36
N ASP A 74 -2.63 12.81 4.89
CA ASP A 74 -2.40 11.37 4.97
C ASP A 74 -2.40 10.87 6.42
N VAL A 75 -3.20 9.83 6.66
CA VAL A 75 -3.18 9.06 7.90
C VAL A 75 -3.06 7.58 7.56
N ALA A 76 -2.21 6.88 8.32
CA ALA A 76 -2.12 5.43 8.28
C ALA A 76 -3.05 4.83 9.32
N LEU A 77 -4.08 4.11 8.88
CA LEU A 77 -4.92 3.27 9.73
C LEU A 77 -4.26 1.89 9.84
N LEU A 78 -4.00 1.44 11.08
CA LEU A 78 -3.30 0.18 11.33
C LEU A 78 -4.27 -0.90 11.80
N PHE A 79 -4.33 -2.00 11.07
CA PHE A 79 -4.98 -3.22 11.54
C PHE A 79 -4.06 -3.93 12.56
N PRO A 80 -4.60 -4.46 13.67
CA PRO A 80 -3.78 -5.11 14.69
C PRO A 80 -2.95 -6.27 14.14
N LYS A 81 -1.63 -6.09 14.15
CA LYS A 81 -0.65 -7.07 13.68
C LYS A 81 -0.11 -7.97 14.80
N TRP A 82 0.00 -7.41 16.01
CA TRP A 82 0.49 -8.11 17.21
C TRP A 82 -0.67 -8.32 18.18
N LEU A 83 -1.06 -9.58 18.35
CA LEU A 83 -2.11 -9.96 19.27
C LEU A 83 -1.51 -10.47 20.58
N PRO A 84 -2.16 -10.23 21.74
CA PRO A 84 -1.69 -10.77 23.02
C PRO A 84 -1.43 -12.28 22.94
N GLY A 85 -0.25 -12.71 23.40
CA GLY A 85 0.17 -14.12 23.37
C GLY A 85 0.85 -14.58 22.07
N ASN A 86 0.87 -13.76 21.02
CA ASN A 86 1.56 -14.11 19.78
C ASN A 86 3.04 -13.67 19.79
N HIS A 87 3.93 -14.55 19.34
CA HIS A 87 5.37 -14.27 19.18
C HIS A 87 5.76 -13.80 17.77
N ALA A 88 4.77 -13.53 16.91
CA ALA A 88 4.98 -13.11 15.54
C ALA A 88 3.84 -12.18 15.09
N PRO A 89 4.07 -11.33 14.07
CA PRO A 89 3.08 -10.39 13.54
C PRO A 89 2.01 -11.12 12.70
N ARG A 90 1.12 -11.86 13.36
CA ARG A 90 0.12 -12.75 12.73
C ARG A 90 -1.31 -12.31 12.99
N GLY A 91 -1.57 -11.01 12.92
CA GLY A 91 -2.94 -10.51 12.85
C GLY A 91 -3.66 -11.08 11.62
N GLU A 92 -4.94 -11.40 11.76
CA GLU A 92 -5.74 -12.07 10.72
C GLU A 92 -6.25 -11.06 9.66
N ILE A 93 -5.34 -10.30 9.05
CA ILE A 93 -5.68 -9.27 8.05
C ILE A 93 -6.37 -9.86 6.83
N GLU A 94 -6.14 -11.14 6.52
CA GLU A 94 -6.82 -11.88 5.46
C GLU A 94 -8.33 -12.01 5.68
N LYS A 95 -8.81 -11.78 6.91
CA LYS A 95 -10.25 -11.76 7.25
C LYS A 95 -10.89 -10.39 7.08
N LEU A 96 -10.11 -9.32 6.91
CA LEU A 96 -10.64 -7.99 6.61
C LEU A 96 -11.01 -7.90 5.13
N ALA A 97 -12.31 -7.77 4.85
CA ALA A 97 -12.83 -7.61 3.51
C ALA A 97 -13.79 -6.42 3.42
N GLY A 98 -13.91 -5.82 2.22
CA GLY A 98 -14.90 -4.78 1.95
C GLY A 98 -14.66 -3.45 2.67
N LEU A 99 -13.41 -3.10 3.00
CA LEU A 99 -13.07 -1.83 3.65
C LEU A 99 -13.56 -0.63 2.82
N VAL A 100 -14.45 0.16 3.39
CA VAL A 100 -14.90 1.45 2.87
C VAL A 100 -14.59 2.49 3.94
N VAL A 101 -13.85 3.53 3.55
CA VAL A 101 -13.56 4.65 4.44
C VAL A 101 -14.36 5.87 3.96
N ARG A 102 -14.95 6.60 4.90
CA ARG A 102 -15.72 7.81 4.63
C ARG A 102 -15.28 8.96 5.50
N ALA A 103 -15.51 10.17 5.02
CA ALA A 103 -15.50 11.38 5.84
C ALA A 103 -16.56 12.34 5.31
N ASN A 104 -17.27 13.00 6.22
CA ASN A 104 -18.33 13.97 5.86
C ASN A 104 -19.35 13.37 4.86
N GLY A 105 -19.69 12.08 5.04
CA GLY A 105 -20.63 11.34 4.19
C GLY A 105 -20.10 10.89 2.82
N ARG A 106 -18.87 11.24 2.44
CA ARG A 106 -18.26 10.88 1.15
C ARG A 106 -17.29 9.72 1.32
N VAL A 107 -17.28 8.80 0.35
CA VAL A 107 -16.27 7.73 0.29
C VAL A 107 -14.92 8.35 -0.04
N LEU A 108 -13.90 7.97 0.72
CA LEU A 108 -12.52 8.33 0.50
C LEU A 108 -11.79 7.17 -0.19
N PRO A 109 -10.93 7.46 -1.17
CA PRO A 109 -9.99 6.46 -1.65
C PRO A 109 -9.01 6.10 -0.53
N TRP A 110 -8.54 4.86 -0.55
CA TRP A 110 -7.48 4.40 0.33
C TRP A 110 -6.54 3.48 -0.45
N THR A 111 -5.30 3.40 0.00
CA THR A 111 -4.31 2.45 -0.51
C THR A 111 -3.75 1.61 0.63
N ARG A 112 -3.43 0.35 0.36
CA ARG A 112 -2.70 -0.47 1.32
C ARG A 112 -1.21 -0.14 1.21
N ASP A 113 -0.55 0.02 2.33
CA ASP A 113 0.88 0.31 2.38
C ASP A 113 1.67 -0.84 1.70
N PRO A 114 2.63 -0.54 0.82
CA PRO A 114 3.37 -1.54 0.05
C PRO A 114 4.42 -2.30 0.86
N VAL A 115 4.78 -1.81 2.05
CA VAL A 115 5.79 -2.39 2.94
C VAL A 115 5.12 -3.08 4.13
N ASP A 116 4.16 -2.44 4.80
CA ASP A 116 3.38 -3.04 5.88
C ASP A 116 1.92 -3.25 5.45
N ALA A 117 1.60 -4.47 5.01
CA ALA A 117 0.26 -4.82 4.53
C ALA A 117 -0.87 -4.64 5.57
N HIS A 118 -0.55 -4.39 6.85
CA HIS A 118 -1.53 -4.07 7.88
C HIS A 118 -1.89 -2.57 7.94
N ALA A 119 -1.23 -1.72 7.16
CA ALA A 119 -1.48 -0.29 7.12
C ALA A 119 -2.27 0.13 5.87
N PHE A 120 -3.16 1.10 6.07
CA PHE A 120 -4.00 1.68 5.03
C PHE A 120 -3.87 3.20 5.07
N HIS A 121 -3.40 3.78 3.96
CA HIS A 121 -3.27 5.22 3.79
C HIS A 121 -4.59 5.82 3.33
N VAL A 122 -5.03 6.87 4.01
CA VAL A 122 -6.24 7.61 3.72
C VAL A 122 -5.95 9.10 3.80
N ASP A 123 -6.35 9.85 2.78
CA ASP A 123 -6.26 11.31 2.81
C ASP A 123 -7.46 11.92 3.53
N VAL A 124 -7.24 12.41 4.76
CA VAL A 124 -8.28 13.08 5.55
C VAL A 124 -8.54 14.48 4.95
N PRO A 125 -9.76 14.76 4.46
CA PRO A 125 -10.05 16.03 3.82
C PRO A 125 -10.17 17.17 4.85
N ALA A 126 -9.96 18.40 4.37
CA ALA A 126 -10.14 19.59 5.19
C ALA A 126 -11.54 19.65 5.82
N GLY A 127 -11.58 19.96 7.11
CA GLY A 127 -12.83 20.08 7.88
C GLY A 127 -13.41 18.76 8.39
N ALA A 128 -12.90 17.59 7.98
CA ALA A 128 -13.30 16.32 8.58
C ALA A 128 -12.95 16.28 10.08
N LYS A 129 -13.87 15.69 10.86
CA LYS A 129 -13.71 15.51 12.32
C LYS A 129 -13.58 14.04 12.72
N ALA A 130 -14.04 13.15 11.85
CA ALA A 130 -13.87 11.71 12.00
C ALA A 130 -13.81 11.04 10.63
N LEU A 131 -13.27 9.82 10.63
CA LEU A 131 -13.47 8.82 9.59
C LEU A 131 -14.57 7.84 10.05
N ASP A 132 -15.37 7.36 9.10
CA ASP A 132 -16.41 6.33 9.25
C ASP A 132 -16.17 5.14 8.32
#